data_AF-A0A1W6ZGZ6-F1
#
_entry.id   AF-A0A1W6ZGZ6-F1
#
_cell.length_a   1.000
_cell.length_b   1.000
_cell.length_c   1.000
_cell.angle_alpha   90.00
_cell.angle_beta   90.00
_cell.angle_gamma   90.00
#
_symmetry.space_group_name_H-M   'P 1'
#
loop_
_entity.id
_entity.type
_entity.pdbx_description
1 polymer ?
#
loop_
_entity_poly.entity_id
_entity_poly.type
_entity_poly.pdbx_seq_one_letter_code
_entity_poly.pdbx_strand_id
1 'polypeptide(L)'
;MAWYPSLLMLHVAFAATWLAGMLVVAAACFPAAEPAGPTPFLRGLARWNRRLIWPAMLLAVGGGVALATLAGWFGQGWLHAKLVLVALLVLLQVGLTVVLRRLASRAAYRSPGWVLPGCIGIFMGGLGVILLAAVKPQF
;
A
#
# COMPACT_ATOMS: atom_id res chain seq x y z
N MET A 1 -6.67 27.52 -9.09
CA MET A 1 -7.99 26.94 -8.78
C MET A 1 -8.01 26.46 -7.33
N ALA A 2 -8.97 26.91 -6.52
CA ALA A 2 -8.99 26.71 -5.06
C ALA A 2 -9.06 25.23 -4.61
N TRP A 3 -9.42 24.31 -5.51
CA TRP A 3 -9.62 22.89 -5.20
C TRP A 3 -8.37 22.00 -5.34
N TYR A 4 -7.33 22.47 -6.04
CA TYR A 4 -6.10 21.69 -6.27
C TYR A 4 -5.34 21.35 -4.97
N PRO A 5 -5.13 22.29 -4.03
CA PRO A 5 -4.44 21.98 -2.77
C PRO A 5 -5.20 20.95 -1.93
N SER A 6 -6.53 21.02 -1.91
CA SER A 6 -7.36 20.06 -1.18
C SER A 6 -7.24 18.65 -1.74
N LEU A 7 -7.21 18.51 -3.08
CA LEU A 7 -7.00 17.22 -3.74
C LEU A 7 -5.62 16.63 -3.40
N LEU A 8 -4.58 17.46 -3.40
CA LEU A 8 -3.23 17.05 -3.02
C LEU A 8 -3.17 16.56 -1.57
N MET A 9 -3.74 17.33 -0.63
CA MET A 9 -3.81 16.93 0.78
C MET A 9 -4.54 15.59 0.95
N LEU A 10 -5.68 15.43 0.28
CA LEU A 10 -6.48 14.22 0.35
C LEU A 10 -5.74 13.01 -0.22
N HIS A 11 -5.05 13.17 -1.36
CA HIS A 11 -4.20 12.13 -1.94
C HIS A 11 -3.10 11.70 -0.97
N VAL A 12 -2.39 12.64 -0.35
CA VAL A 12 -1.33 12.34 0.62
C VAL A 12 -1.88 11.64 1.85
N ALA A 13 -3.03 12.10 2.38
CA ALA A 13 -3.68 11.48 3.53
C ALA A 13 -4.07 10.01 3.24
N PHE A 14 -4.65 9.74 2.07
CA PHE A 14 -4.98 8.36 1.67
C PHE A 14 -3.74 7.51 1.40
N ALA A 15 -2.70 8.07 0.79
CA ALA A 15 -1.43 7.38 0.56
C ALA A 15 -0.75 6.99 1.89
N ALA A 16 -0.71 7.91 2.86
CA ALA A 16 -0.19 7.64 4.21
C ALA A 16 -1.03 6.57 4.93
N THR A 17 -2.36 6.69 4.88
CA THR A 17 -3.28 5.70 5.47
C THR A 17 -3.07 4.31 4.87
N TRP A 18 -2.93 4.24 3.55
CA TRP A 18 -2.65 2.99 2.85
C TRP A 18 -1.30 2.41 3.26
N LEU A 19 -0.22 3.19 3.20
CA LEU A 19 1.13 2.70 3.52
C LEU A 19 1.25 2.23 4.97
N ALA A 20 0.73 3.00 5.92
CA ALA A 20 0.72 2.63 7.34
C ALA A 20 -0.10 1.35 7.57
N GLY A 21 -1.30 1.26 7.00
CA GLY A 21 -2.13 0.06 7.11
C GLY A 21 -1.47 -1.18 6.48
N MET A 22 -0.82 -1.00 5.32
CA MET A 22 -0.10 -2.06 4.62
C MET A 22 1.05 -2.61 5.47
N LEU A 23 1.81 -1.76 6.17
CA LEU A 23 2.84 -2.18 7.12
C LEU A 23 2.28 -3.00 8.29
N VAL A 24 1.11 -2.62 8.83
CA VAL A 24 0.43 -3.40 9.88
C VAL A 24 0.01 -4.78 9.36
N VAL A 25 -0.56 -4.84 8.15
CA VAL A 25 -0.92 -6.12 7.51
C VAL A 25 0.32 -6.97 7.24
N ALA A 26 1.40 -6.37 6.76
CA ALA A 26 2.67 -7.03 6.49
C ALA A 26 3.26 -7.65 7.76
N ALA A 27 3.30 -6.88 8.86
CA ALA A 27 3.75 -7.35 10.16
C ALA A 27 2.90 -8.51 10.70
N ALA A 28 1.57 -8.46 10.53
CA ALA A 28 0.69 -9.55 10.93
C ALA A 28 0.81 -10.81 10.05
N CYS A 29 1.24 -10.65 8.80
CA CYS A 29 1.50 -11.76 7.88
C CYS A 29 2.93 -12.30 8.00
N PHE A 30 3.79 -11.65 8.79
CA PHE A 30 5.16 -12.04 8.99
C PHE A 30 5.22 -13.52 9.43
N PRO A 31 6.15 -14.33 8.89
CA PRO A 31 6.27 -15.73 9.29
C PRO A 31 6.54 -15.84 10.80
N ALA A 32 5.49 -16.17 11.56
CA ALA A 32 5.67 -16.60 12.94
C ALA A 32 6.35 -17.98 12.94
N ALA A 33 7.28 -18.17 13.87
CA ALA A 33 7.69 -19.51 14.26
C ALA A 33 6.44 -20.21 14.82
N GLU A 34 6.07 -21.33 14.20
CA GLU A 34 4.86 -22.12 14.43
C GLU A 34 3.52 -21.54 13.91
N PRO A 35 2.81 -22.28 13.04
CA PRO A 35 1.49 -21.87 12.56
C PRO A 35 0.43 -22.05 13.66
N ALA A 36 0.13 -20.96 14.38
CA ALA A 36 -1.04 -20.90 15.26
C ALA A 36 -2.35 -20.81 14.44
N GLY A 37 -3.46 -21.27 15.02
CA GLY A 37 -4.78 -21.18 14.40
C GLY A 37 -5.31 -19.73 14.26
N PRO A 38 -6.43 -19.52 13.54
CA PRO A 38 -6.97 -18.18 13.29
C PRO A 38 -7.36 -17.43 14.58
N THR A 39 -6.77 -16.26 14.81
CA THR A 39 -7.05 -15.44 15.99
C THR A 39 -8.15 -14.39 15.74
N PRO A 40 -8.86 -13.91 16.79
CA PRO A 40 -9.78 -12.78 16.66
C PRO A 40 -9.11 -11.52 16.07
N PHE A 41 -7.84 -11.28 16.40
CA PHE A 41 -7.04 -10.19 15.85
C PHE A 41 -6.92 -10.29 14.32
N LEU A 42 -6.51 -11.45 13.79
CA LEU A 42 -6.37 -11.66 12.33
C LEU A 42 -7.70 -11.46 11.59
N ARG A 43 -8.82 -11.93 12.17
CA ARG A 43 -10.16 -11.70 11.61
C ARG A 43 -10.58 -10.23 11.66
N GLY A 44 -10.24 -9.52 12.74
CA GLY A 44 -10.43 -8.08 12.86
C GLY A 44 -9.63 -7.32 11.81
N LEU A 45 -8.35 -7.66 11.69
CA LEU A 45 -7.42 -7.05 10.73
C LEU A 45 -7.85 -7.28 9.28
N ALA A 46 -8.32 -8.48 8.94
CA ALA A 46 -8.86 -8.77 7.61
C ALA A 46 -10.07 -7.90 7.25
N ARG A 47 -10.97 -7.65 8.23
CA ARG A 47 -12.11 -6.73 8.05
C ARG A 47 -11.66 -5.28 7.93
N TRP A 48 -10.71 -4.85 8.75
CA TRP A 48 -10.14 -3.51 8.70
C TRP A 48 -9.43 -3.24 7.36
N ASN A 49 -8.63 -4.20 6.89
CA ASN A 49 -7.96 -4.13 5.59
C ASN A 49 -8.95 -3.90 4.44
N ARG A 50 -10.06 -4.65 4.43
CA ARG A 50 -11.10 -4.50 3.40
C ARG A 50 -11.88 -3.18 3.50
N ARG A 51 -12.11 -2.68 4.71
CA ARG A 51 -12.97 -1.49 4.94
C ARG A 51 -12.21 -0.16 4.91
N LEU A 52 -10.91 -0.16 5.17
CA LEU A 52 -10.11 1.06 5.30
C LEU A 52 -8.89 1.06 4.39
N ILE A 53 -8.03 0.04 4.47
CA ILE A 53 -6.76 0.03 3.72
C ILE A 53 -7.00 -0.07 2.21
N TRP A 54 -7.90 -0.95 1.77
CA TRP A 54 -8.25 -1.11 0.35
C TRP A 54 -8.88 0.16 -0.24
N PRO A 55 -9.91 0.78 0.38
CA PRO A 55 -10.42 2.06 -0.09
C PRO A 55 -9.35 3.15 -0.09
N ALA A 56 -8.50 3.23 0.94
CA ALA A 56 -7.39 4.19 0.98
C ALA A 56 -6.41 3.99 -0.18
N MET A 57 -6.06 2.74 -0.52
CA MET A 57 -5.24 2.42 -1.70
C MET A 57 -5.90 2.94 -2.98
N LEU A 58 -7.18 2.61 -3.20
CA LEU A 58 -7.90 3.01 -4.43
C LEU A 58 -7.99 4.53 -4.55
N LEU A 59 -8.26 5.23 -3.44
CA LEU A 59 -8.34 6.69 -3.41
C LEU A 59 -6.97 7.34 -3.56
N ALA A 60 -5.91 6.76 -3.01
CA ALA A 60 -4.54 7.22 -3.20
C ALA A 60 -4.10 7.09 -4.67
N VAL A 61 -4.32 5.92 -5.28
CA VAL A 61 -4.00 5.67 -6.69
C VAL A 61 -4.84 6.58 -7.60
N GLY A 62 -6.15 6.62 -7.39
CA GLY A 62 -7.07 7.47 -8.16
C GLY A 62 -6.75 8.95 -8.04
N GLY A 63 -6.47 9.43 -6.82
CA GLY A 63 -6.04 10.81 -6.59
C GLY A 63 -4.70 11.13 -7.25
N GLY A 64 -3.76 10.18 -7.26
CA GLY A 64 -2.46 10.33 -7.92
C GLY A 64 -2.61 10.45 -9.44
N VAL A 65 -3.46 9.62 -10.04
CA VAL A 65 -3.81 9.69 -11.47
C VAL A 65 -4.48 11.03 -11.78
N ALA A 66 -5.46 11.45 -10.99
CA ALA A 66 -6.15 12.74 -11.18
C ALA A 66 -5.17 13.92 -11.13
N LEU A 67 -4.28 13.96 -10.15
CA LEU A 67 -3.25 15.01 -10.04
C LEU A 67 -2.30 15.00 -11.24
N ALA A 68 -1.85 13.82 -11.69
CA ALA A 68 -0.97 13.69 -12.85
C ALA A 68 -1.64 14.17 -14.14
N THR A 69 -2.94 13.88 -14.33
CA THR A 69 -3.72 14.36 -15.49
C THR A 69 -3.85 15.88 -15.47
N LEU A 70 -4.26 16.43 -14.33
CA LEU A 70 -4.54 17.87 -14.19
C LEU A 70 -3.29 18.73 -14.32
N ALA A 71 -2.15 18.22 -13.87
CA ALA A 71 -0.89 18.92 -13.94
C ALA A 71 -0.08 18.59 -15.20
N GLY A 72 -0.59 17.74 -16.10
CA GLY A 72 0.06 17.39 -17.36
C GLY A 72 1.39 16.65 -17.20
N TRP A 73 1.56 15.85 -16.14
CA TRP A 73 2.85 15.20 -15.83
C TRP A 73 3.07 13.89 -16.61
N PHE A 74 2.08 13.39 -17.35
CA PHE A 74 2.24 12.21 -18.19
C PHE A 74 3.30 12.46 -19.26
N GLY A 75 4.31 11.58 -19.33
CA GLY A 75 5.50 11.73 -20.19
C GLY A 75 6.77 12.12 -19.43
N GLN A 76 6.66 12.51 -18.15
CA GLN A 76 7.83 12.81 -17.32
C GLN A 76 8.43 11.53 -16.72
N GLY A 77 9.73 11.30 -16.90
CA GLY A 77 10.43 10.09 -16.44
C GLY A 77 10.29 9.81 -14.93
N TRP A 78 10.29 10.87 -14.10
CA TRP A 78 10.11 10.74 -12.65
C TRP A 78 8.74 10.15 -12.29
N LEU A 79 7.68 10.50 -13.03
CA LEU A 79 6.33 10.02 -12.80
C LEU A 79 6.24 8.54 -13.16
N HIS A 80 6.87 8.11 -14.26
CA HIS A 80 6.92 6.70 -14.64
C HIS A 80 7.60 5.86 -13.55
N ALA A 81 8.75 6.31 -13.02
CA ALA A 81 9.41 5.63 -11.91
C ALA A 81 8.51 5.53 -10.67
N LYS A 82 7.81 6.62 -10.31
CA LYS A 82 6.86 6.61 -9.19
C LYS A 82 5.69 5.66 -9.41
N LEU A 83 5.14 5.63 -10.63
CA LEU A 83 4.02 4.75 -10.98
C LEU A 83 4.41 3.27 -10.94
N VAL A 84 5.61 2.91 -11.38
CA VAL A 84 6.13 1.54 -11.26
C VAL A 84 6.21 1.12 -9.78
N LEU A 85 6.76 1.98 -8.91
CA LEU A 85 6.81 1.68 -7.47
C LEU A 85 5.41 1.54 -6.86
N VAL A 86 4.49 2.45 -7.18
CA VAL A 86 3.09 2.38 -6.72
C VAL A 86 2.43 1.10 -7.20
N ALA A 87 2.65 0.69 -8.45
CA ALA A 87 2.11 -0.56 -8.99
C ALA A 87 2.65 -1.79 -8.24
N LEU A 88 3.95 -1.83 -7.94
CA LEU A 88 4.55 -2.89 -7.11
C LEU A 88 3.95 -2.94 -5.70
N LEU A 89 3.72 -1.77 -5.07
CA LEU A 89 3.04 -1.70 -3.77
C LEU A 89 1.59 -2.20 -3.86
N VAL A 90 0.86 -1.90 -4.94
CA VAL A 90 -0.49 -2.44 -5.16
C VAL A 90 -0.46 -3.98 -5.26
N LEU A 91 0.48 -4.54 -6.03
CA LEU A 91 0.63 -6.00 -6.14
C LEU A 91 0.92 -6.65 -4.78
N LEU A 92 1.81 -6.04 -3.99
CA LEU A 92 2.11 -6.48 -2.63
C LEU A 92 0.88 -6.39 -1.72
N GLN A 93 0.06 -5.35 -1.83
CA GLN A 93 -1.17 -5.17 -1.04
C GLN A 93 -2.20 -6.27 -1.36
N VAL A 94 -2.34 -6.61 -2.64
CA VAL A 94 -3.20 -7.71 -3.09
C VAL A 94 -2.68 -9.04 -2.53
N GLY A 95 -1.39 -9.32 -2.69
CA GLY A 95 -0.75 -10.54 -2.17
C GLY A 95 -0.92 -10.69 -0.65
N LEU A 96 -0.64 -9.63 0.10
CA LEU A 96 -0.81 -9.59 1.55
C LEU A 96 -2.26 -9.79 1.97
N THR A 97 -3.21 -9.24 1.22
CA THR A 97 -4.65 -9.45 1.48
C THR A 97 -5.03 -10.93 1.34
N VAL A 98 -4.47 -11.62 0.34
CA VAL A 98 -4.69 -13.07 0.17
C VAL A 98 -4.09 -13.85 1.34
N VAL A 99 -2.86 -13.53 1.74
CA VAL A 99 -2.18 -14.18 2.87
C VAL A 99 -2.94 -13.95 4.17
N LEU A 100 -3.33 -12.71 4.47
CA LEU A 100 -4.10 -12.36 5.66
C LEU A 100 -5.44 -13.10 5.71
N ARG A 101 -6.16 -13.18 4.58
CA ARG A 101 -7.42 -13.95 4.51
C ARG A 101 -7.20 -15.43 4.80
N ARG A 102 -6.11 -16.03 4.33
CA ARG A 102 -5.78 -17.44 4.58
C ARG A 102 -5.41 -17.66 6.05
N LEU A 103 -4.58 -16.79 6.62
CA LEU A 103 -4.25 -16.80 8.06
C LEU A 103 -5.49 -16.63 8.95
N ALA A 104 -6.46 -15.80 8.54
CA ALA A 104 -7.67 -15.57 9.31
C ALA A 104 -8.75 -16.65 9.17
N SER A 105 -8.56 -17.67 8.32
CA SER A 105 -9.57 -18.70 8.02
C SER A 105 -9.07 -20.14 8.09
N ARG A 106 -7.77 -20.40 7.93
CA ARG A 106 -7.21 -21.75 7.89
C ARG A 106 -6.34 -22.01 9.11
N ALA A 107 -6.62 -23.11 9.81
CA ALA A 107 -5.69 -23.65 10.80
C ALA A 107 -4.42 -24.19 10.08
N ALA A 108 -3.28 -24.10 10.74
CA ALA A 108 -1.98 -24.58 10.24
C ALA A 108 -1.48 -23.92 8.92
N TYR A 109 -2.04 -22.79 8.49
CA TYR A 109 -1.54 -22.08 7.30
C TYR A 109 -0.26 -21.31 7.63
N ARG A 110 0.81 -21.58 6.88
CA ARG A 110 2.08 -20.87 6.98
C ARG A 110 2.15 -19.75 5.95
N SER A 111 2.67 -18.59 6.34
CA SER A 111 2.90 -17.51 5.39
C SER A 111 3.96 -17.92 4.35
N PRO A 112 3.77 -17.56 3.06
CA PRO A 112 4.73 -17.86 2.02
C PRO A 112 6.09 -17.17 2.27
N GLY A 113 7.17 -17.78 1.77
CA GLY A 113 8.53 -17.22 1.92
C GLY A 113 8.74 -15.83 1.29
N TRP A 114 7.91 -15.44 0.31
CA TRP A 114 7.97 -14.10 -0.28
C TRP A 114 7.51 -12.99 0.67
N VAL A 115 6.76 -13.30 1.73
CA VAL A 115 6.19 -12.28 2.62
C VAL A 115 7.30 -11.48 3.31
N LEU A 116 8.39 -12.14 3.74
CA LEU A 116 9.53 -11.47 4.38
C LEU A 116 10.20 -10.42 3.45
N PRO A 117 10.72 -10.79 2.26
CA PRO A 117 11.27 -9.79 1.34
C PRO A 117 10.19 -8.80 0.87
N GLY A 118 8.92 -9.21 0.84
CA GLY A 118 7.78 -8.32 0.59
C GLY A 118 7.67 -7.21 1.63
N CYS A 119 7.79 -7.49 2.93
CA CYS A 119 7.78 -6.48 3.99
C CYS A 119 8.89 -5.44 3.80
N ILE A 120 10.09 -5.88 3.46
CA ILE A 120 11.22 -5.00 3.14
C ILE A 120 10.89 -4.16 1.91
N GLY A 121 10.35 -4.79 0.86
CA GLY A 121 9.92 -4.11 -0.36
C GLY A 121 8.84 -3.05 -0.11
N ILE A 122 7.93 -3.26 0.84
CA ILE A 122 6.91 -2.26 1.23
C ILE A 122 7.56 -1.06 1.87
N PHE A 123 8.47 -1.28 2.82
CA PHE A 123 9.16 -0.20 3.51
C PHE A 123 10.03 0.62 2.55
N MET A 124 10.88 -0.07 1.78
CA MET A 124 11.77 0.56 0.81
C MET A 124 11.02 1.21 -0.36
N GLY A 125 9.97 0.55 -0.86
CA GLY A 125 9.11 1.07 -1.92
C GLY A 125 8.31 2.30 -1.46
N GLY A 126 7.74 2.26 -0.26
CA GLY A 126 7.05 3.39 0.35
C GLY A 126 7.97 4.60 0.53
N LEU A 127 9.18 4.36 1.06
CA LEU A 127 10.22 5.39 1.16
C LEU A 127 10.59 5.95 -0.21
N GLY A 128 10.79 5.09 -1.21
CA GLY A 128 11.08 5.49 -2.59
C GLY A 128 9.99 6.37 -3.20
N VAL A 129 8.71 6.05 -2.98
CA VAL A 129 7.58 6.86 -3.42
C VAL A 129 7.57 8.24 -2.76
N ILE A 130 7.88 8.32 -1.46
CA ILE A 130 7.98 9.58 -0.71
C ILE A 130 9.15 10.42 -1.23
N LEU A 131 10.33 9.82 -1.40
CA LEU A 131 11.51 10.50 -1.92
C LEU A 131 11.28 11.01 -3.36
N LEU A 132 10.70 10.20 -4.25
CA LEU A 132 10.34 10.64 -5.60
C LEU A 132 9.30 11.76 -5.61
N ALA A 133 8.40 11.79 -4.62
CA ALA A 133 7.47 12.91 -4.47
C ALA A 133 8.17 14.19 -4.02
N ALA A 134 9.22 14.09 -3.19
CA ALA A 134 10.00 15.24 -2.72
C ALA A 134 10.97 15.78 -3.79
N VAL A 135 11.58 14.88 -4.57
CA VAL A 135 12.53 15.23 -5.65
C VAL A 135 11.79 15.60 -6.96
N LYS A 136 10.46 15.77 -6.90
CA LYS A 136 9.67 16.21 -8.05
C LYS A 136 10.35 17.43 -8.71
N PRO A 137 10.62 17.39 -10.03
CA PRO A 137 11.21 18.52 -10.73
C PRO A 137 10.34 19.77 -10.57
N GLN A 138 10.95 20.88 -10.16
CA GLN A 138 10.32 22.19 -10.12
C GLN A 138 10.48 22.80 -11.51
N PHE A 139 9.55 22.49 -12.42
CA PHE A 139 9.40 23.20 -13.68
C PHE A 139 8.23 24.17 -13.57
#